data_AF-A0A932Z6M4-F1
#
_entry.id   AF-A0A932Z6M4-F1
#
_cell.length_a   1.000
_cell.length_b   1.000
_cell.length_c   1.000
_cell.angle_alpha   90.00
_cell.angle_beta   90.00
_cell.angle_gamma   90.00
#
_symmetry.space_group_name_H-M   'P 1'
#
loop_
_entity.id
_entity.type
_entity.pdbx_description
1 polymer ?
#
loop_
_entity_poly.entity_id
_entity_poly.type
_entity_poly.pdbx_seq_one_letter_code
_entity_poly.pdbx_strand_id
1 'polypeptide(L)'
;MPRWLAIGTAPGWDDPKKFRAELDDTREWRVDPRTTVTTVYALGDGRLLAECHGTRQEDFEAWLKKKGWKVETVQPIKLLAKTGSIWEVR
;
A
#
# COMPACT_ATOMS: atom_id res chain seq x y z
N MET A 1 -6.73 8.67 12.92
CA MET A 1 -6.76 9.08 11.50
C MET A 1 -7.47 8.00 10.71
N PRO A 2 -8.30 8.37 9.72
CA PRO A 2 -8.90 7.41 8.80
C PRO A 2 -7.82 6.54 8.14
N ARG A 3 -8.21 5.34 7.78
CA ARG A 3 -7.34 4.38 7.10
C ARG A 3 -8.02 3.90 5.84
N TRP A 4 -7.22 3.69 4.81
CA TRP A 4 -7.67 3.29 3.48
C TRP A 4 -6.90 2.06 3.06
N LEU A 5 -7.58 1.13 2.40
CA LEU A 5 -6.96 -0.04 1.78
C LEU A 5 -7.16 0.08 0.27
N ALA A 6 -6.06 0.13 -0.48
CA ALA A 6 -6.11 0.00 -1.92
C ALA A 6 -5.80 -1.44 -2.33
N ILE A 7 -6.55 -1.93 -3.32
CA ILE A 7 -6.32 -3.20 -4.01
C ILE A 7 -6.05 -2.88 -5.47
N GLY A 8 -5.00 -3.47 -6.04
CA GLY A 8 -4.68 -3.27 -7.45
C GLY A 8 -3.40 -3.97 -7.86
N THR A 9 -2.77 -3.48 -8.92
CA THR A 9 -1.48 -3.99 -9.42
C THR A 9 -0.52 -2.83 -9.67
N ALA A 10 0.78 -3.08 -9.52
CA ALA A 10 1.84 -2.13 -9.87
C ALA A 10 2.80 -2.76 -10.88
N PRO A 11 3.25 -2.00 -11.91
CA PRO A 11 4.12 -2.55 -12.94
C PRO A 11 5.46 -3.05 -12.39
N GLY A 12 5.79 -4.32 -12.62
CA GLY A 12 7.08 -4.92 -12.27
C GLY A 12 7.25 -5.29 -10.79
N TRP A 13 6.18 -5.20 -9.99
CA TRP A 13 6.21 -5.56 -8.56
C TRP A 13 6.01 -7.07 -8.32
N ASP A 14 5.83 -7.82 -9.40
CA ASP A 14 5.98 -9.27 -9.47
C ASP A 14 7.45 -9.72 -9.32
N ASP A 15 8.43 -8.83 -9.61
CA ASP A 15 9.84 -9.06 -9.30
C ASP A 15 10.16 -8.67 -7.84
N PRO A 16 10.55 -9.63 -6.98
CA PRO A 16 10.89 -9.35 -5.58
C PRO A 16 12.01 -8.32 -5.41
N LYS A 17 12.96 -8.23 -6.37
CA LYS A 17 14.05 -7.25 -6.30
C LYS A 17 13.52 -5.83 -6.49
N LYS A 18 12.66 -5.63 -7.48
CA LYS A 18 12.03 -4.33 -7.73
C LYS A 18 11.08 -3.95 -6.60
N PHE A 19 10.24 -4.89 -6.15
CA PHE A 19 9.35 -4.70 -5.01
C PHE A 19 10.11 -4.20 -3.76
N ARG A 20 11.22 -4.88 -3.43
CA ARG A 20 12.06 -4.51 -2.29
C ARG A 20 12.73 -3.14 -2.48
N ALA A 21 13.31 -2.89 -3.64
CA ALA A 21 14.00 -1.63 -3.93
C ALA A 21 13.05 -0.43 -3.82
N GLU A 22 11.80 -0.56 -4.28
CA GLU A 22 10.80 0.51 -4.16
C GLU A 22 10.27 0.67 -2.73
N LEU A 23 10.16 -0.40 -1.95
CA LEU A 23 9.78 -0.32 -0.53
C LEU A 23 10.87 0.31 0.35
N ASP A 24 12.15 0.10 0.01
CA ASP A 24 13.27 0.68 0.74
C ASP A 24 13.38 2.21 0.54
N ASP A 25 12.78 2.77 -0.52
CA ASP A 25 12.69 4.23 -0.73
C ASP A 25 11.55 4.86 0.09
N THR A 26 11.72 4.86 1.41
CA THR A 26 10.76 5.38 2.40
C THR A 26 10.21 6.79 2.12
N ARG A 27 10.92 7.64 1.37
CA ARG A 27 10.46 9.00 1.04
C ARG A 27 9.29 8.99 0.08
N GLU A 28 9.22 8.00 -0.79
CA GLU A 28 8.19 7.85 -1.80
C GLU A 28 6.83 7.39 -1.23
N TRP A 29 6.82 6.89 0.01
CA TRP A 29 5.64 6.35 0.70
C TRP A 29 4.90 7.37 1.57
N ARG A 30 5.45 8.58 1.64
CA ARG A 30 4.77 9.73 2.23
C ARG A 30 4.00 10.47 1.14
N VAL A 31 2.69 10.28 1.13
CA VAL A 31 1.78 10.94 0.19
C VAL A 31 1.80 12.46 0.41
N ASP A 32 1.69 12.87 1.69
CA ASP A 32 1.77 14.26 2.14
C ASP A 32 2.17 14.30 3.64
N PRO A 33 2.36 15.47 4.28
CA PRO A 33 2.75 15.54 5.69
C PRO A 33 1.85 14.78 6.68
N ARG A 34 0.58 14.55 6.34
CA ARG A 34 -0.49 13.92 7.13
C ARG A 34 -0.95 12.57 6.57
N THR A 35 -0.41 12.13 5.43
CA THR A 35 -0.82 10.89 4.76
C THR A 35 0.39 10.01 4.46
N THR A 36 0.37 8.76 4.91
CA THR A 36 1.50 7.83 4.77
C THR A 36 1.00 6.41 4.49
N VAL A 37 1.61 5.75 3.51
CA VAL A 37 1.40 4.33 3.27
C VAL A 37 2.24 3.56 4.30
N THR A 38 1.60 2.67 5.04
CA THR A 38 2.18 2.02 6.22
C THR A 38 2.49 0.55 6.01
N THR A 39 1.82 -0.09 5.07
CA THR A 39 2.03 -1.51 4.77
C THR A 39 1.63 -1.78 3.33
N VAL A 40 2.43 -2.58 2.63
CA VAL A 40 2.04 -3.19 1.36
C VAL A 40 2.23 -4.69 1.41
N TYR A 41 1.22 -5.43 0.98
CA TYR A 41 1.30 -6.88 0.78
C TYR A 41 1.29 -7.17 -0.71
N ALA A 42 2.26 -7.96 -1.18
CA ALA A 42 2.21 -8.59 -2.49
C ALA A 42 1.51 -9.95 -2.37
N LEU A 43 0.42 -10.13 -3.11
CA LEU A 43 -0.36 -11.36 -3.14
C LEU A 43 0.18 -12.30 -4.21
N GLY A 44 -0.01 -13.61 -4.01
CA GLY A 44 0.48 -14.64 -4.94
C GLY A 44 -0.17 -14.63 -6.32
N ASP A 45 -1.28 -13.90 -6.49
CA ASP A 45 -1.97 -13.69 -7.77
C ASP A 45 -1.51 -12.41 -8.51
N GLY A 46 -0.47 -11.74 -8.00
CA GLY A 46 0.10 -10.53 -8.60
C GLY A 46 -0.58 -9.23 -8.16
N ARG A 47 -1.64 -9.29 -7.34
CA ARG A 47 -2.25 -8.10 -6.76
C ARG A 47 -1.46 -7.58 -5.56
N LEU A 48 -1.69 -6.32 -5.24
CA LEU A 48 -1.12 -5.60 -4.12
C LEU A 48 -2.23 -5.08 -3.21
N LEU A 49 -1.99 -5.14 -1.91
CA LEU A 49 -2.80 -4.48 -0.88
C LEU A 49 -1.97 -3.38 -0.24
N ALA A 50 -2.39 -2.11 -0.33
CA ALA A 50 -1.69 -0.99 0.30
C ALA A 50 -2.55 -0.33 1.38
N GLU A 51 -2.08 -0.36 2.63
CA GLU A 51 -2.70 0.33 3.77
C GLU A 51 -2.14 1.75 3.88
N CYS A 52 -3.01 2.75 3.78
CA CYS A 52 -2.69 4.17 3.93
C CYS A 52 -3.36 4.75 5.17
N HIS A 53 -2.60 5.51 5.96
CA HIS A 53 -3.10 6.32 7.08
C HIS A 53 -3.17 7.75 6.58
N GLY A 54 -4.37 8.32 6.46
CA GLY A 54 -4.55 9.64 5.85
C GLY A 54 -5.93 10.21 6.05
N THR A 55 -6.05 11.53 5.90
CA THR A 55 -7.31 12.24 6.22
C THR A 55 -8.36 12.08 5.12
N ARG A 56 -7.94 12.06 3.85
CA ARG A 56 -8.83 11.98 2.68
C ARG A 56 -8.44 10.82 1.76
N GLN A 57 -9.44 10.14 1.22
CA GLN A 57 -9.25 9.06 0.24
C GLN A 57 -8.61 9.57 -1.06
N GLU A 58 -9.03 10.75 -1.51
CA GLU A 58 -8.60 11.37 -2.78
C GLU A 58 -7.08 11.60 -2.85
N ASP A 59 -6.45 11.96 -1.73
CA ASP A 59 -4.99 12.17 -1.66
C ASP A 59 -4.25 10.85 -1.92
N PHE A 60 -4.78 9.75 -1.37
CA PHE A 60 -4.21 8.42 -1.57
C PHE A 60 -4.42 7.93 -3.01
N GLU A 61 -5.61 8.13 -3.57
CA GLU A 61 -5.91 7.79 -4.96
C GLU A 61 -5.02 8.56 -5.96
N ALA A 62 -4.81 9.85 -5.72
CA ALA A 62 -3.92 10.67 -6.54
C ALA A 62 -2.48 10.18 -6.50
N TRP A 63 -1.99 9.78 -5.32
CA TRP A 63 -0.66 9.20 -5.16
C TRP A 63 -0.53 7.84 -5.87
N LEU A 64 -1.51 6.94 -5.73
CA LEU A 64 -1.52 5.65 -6.42
C LEU A 64 -1.46 5.84 -7.94
N LYS A 65 -2.24 6.79 -8.47
CA LYS A 65 -2.22 7.14 -9.88
C LYS A 65 -0.85 7.68 -10.32
N LYS A 66 -0.22 8.55 -9.53
CA LYS A 66 1.13 9.09 -9.79
C LYS A 66 2.19 7.97 -9.82
N LYS A 67 2.06 6.98 -8.93
CA LYS A 67 2.89 5.77 -8.91
C LYS A 67 2.62 4.81 -10.08
N GLY A 68 1.61 5.07 -10.90
CA GLY A 68 1.26 4.23 -12.04
C GLY A 68 0.54 2.93 -11.64
N TRP A 69 -0.04 2.87 -10.44
CA TRP A 69 -0.81 1.72 -10.01
C TRP A 69 -2.12 1.63 -10.78
N LYS A 70 -2.48 0.41 -11.19
CA LYS A 70 -3.81 0.10 -11.69
C LYS A 70 -4.66 -0.33 -10.51
N VAL A 71 -5.39 0.64 -9.95
CA VAL A 71 -6.23 0.46 -8.76
C VAL A 71 -7.57 -0.17 -9.16
N GLU A 72 -7.95 -1.26 -8.49
CA GLU A 72 -9.25 -1.90 -8.61
C GLU A 72 -10.25 -1.24 -7.66
N THR A 73 -9.84 -1.00 -6.42
CA THR A 73 -10.69 -0.40 -5.38
C THR A 73 -9.85 0.25 -4.28
N VAL A 74 -10.40 1.33 -3.71
CA VAL A 74 -9.96 1.92 -2.45
C VAL A 74 -11.14 1.88 -1.47
N GLN A 75 -10.93 1.37 -0.26
CA GLN A 75 -11.98 1.22 0.75
C GLN A 75 -11.55 1.78 2.11
N PRO A 76 -12.46 2.39 2.89
CA PRO A 76 -12.17 2.75 4.27
C PRO A 76 -12.03 1.51 5.15
N ILE A 77 -10.95 1.44 5.93
CA ILE A 77 -10.76 0.41 6.95
C ILE A 77 -11.54 0.83 8.21
N LYS A 78 -12.58 0.07 8.54
CA LYS A 78 -13.43 0.33 9.72
C LYS A 78 -12.87 -0.27 11.01
N LEU A 79 -12.25 -1.46 10.91
CA LEU A 79 -11.68 -2.20 12.03
C LEU A 79 -10.36 -2.82 11.59
N LEU A 80 -9.38 -2.84 12.48
CA LEU A 80 -8.09 -3.50 12.26
C LEU A 80 -7.69 -4.25 13.53
N ALA A 81 -7.39 -5.53 13.37
CA ALA A 81 -6.84 -6.38 14.41
C ALA A 81 -5.58 -7.07 13.88
N LYS A 82 -4.51 -7.10 14.68
CA LYS A 82 -3.30 -7.88 14.42
C LYS A 82 -3.09 -8.85 15.58
N THR A 83 -3.50 -10.09 15.42
CA THR A 83 -3.38 -11.13 16.45
C THR A 83 -2.05 -11.87 16.36
N GLY A 84 -1.31 -11.99 17.49
CA GLY A 84 -0.21 -12.96 17.67
C GLY A 84 1.04 -12.79 16.81
N SER A 85 1.30 -11.61 16.25
CA SER A 85 2.31 -11.31 15.22
C SER A 85 3.69 -11.99 15.39
N ILE A 86 3.86 -13.20 14.86
CA ILE A 86 5.15 -13.89 14.68
C ILE A 86 5.25 -14.30 13.22
N TRP A 87 6.39 -13.99 12.60
CA TRP A 87 6.62 -14.16 11.16
C TRP A 87 7.83 -15.08 10.92
N GLU A 88 7.68 -16.07 10.04
CA GLU A 88 8.77 -16.55 9.20
C GLU A 88 8.29 -16.50 7.75
N VAL A 89 9.09 -15.89 6.88
CA VAL A 89 8.80 -15.72 5.46
C VAL A 89 9.92 -16.42 4.70
N ARG A 90 9.58 -17.50 3.97
CA ARG A 90 10.47 -18.17 3.02
C ARG A 90 9.90 -18.04 1.62
#